data_AF-A0A2N2IWB6-F1
#
_entry.id   AF-A0A2N2IWB6-F1
#
_cell.length_a   1.000
_cell.length_b   1.000
_cell.length_c   1.000
_cell.angle_alpha   90.00
_cell.angle_beta   90.00
_cell.angle_gamma   90.00
#
_symmetry.space_group_name_H-M   'P 1'
#
loop_
_entity.id
_entity.type
_entity.pdbx_description
1 polymer ?
#
loop_
_entity_poly.entity_id
_entity_poly.type
_entity_poly.pdbx_seq_one_letter_code
_entity_poly.pdbx_strand_id
1 'polypeptide(L)' 'MIGIFDSGVGGMTVAKAVEQLLPQYRIAYFGDLARTPYGSKSPETIIAYARQNT' A
#
# COMPACT_ATOMS: atom_id res chain seq x y z
N MET A 1 6.02 -1.21 -14.24
CA MET A 1 6.34 -0.97 -12.82
C MET A 1 5.03 -1.00 -12.07
N ILE A 2 4.96 -1.67 -10.92
CA ILE A 2 3.75 -1.83 -10.11
C ILE A 2 3.94 -1.02 -8.82
N GLY A 3 3.04 -0.08 -8.55
CA GLY A 3 2.99 0.65 -7.28
C GLY A 3 2.08 -0.07 -6.30
N ILE A 4 2.56 -0.31 -5.08
CA ILE A 4 1.78 -0.90 -3.99
C ILE A 4 1.76 0.12 -2.86
N PHE A 5 0.57 0.49 -2.40
CA PHE A 5 0.37 1.41 -1.29
C PHE A 5 -0.31 0.67 -0.14
N ASP A 6 0.27 0.75 1.05
CA ASP A 6 -0.30 0.15 2.26
C ASP A 6 -0.13 1.07 3.47
N SER A 7 -1.01 0.92 4.45
CA SER A 7 -0.97 1.64 5.71
C SER A 7 0.11 1.13 6.68
N GLY A 8 0.87 0.06 6.39
CA GLY A 8 1.84 -0.46 7.34
C GLY A 8 2.80 -1.54 6.82
N VAL A 9 3.30 -2.37 7.74
CA VAL A 9 4.24 -3.47 7.48
C VAL A 9 3.52 -4.71 6.91
N GLY A 10 2.21 -4.82 7.14
CA GLY A 10 1.39 -5.95 6.71
C GLY A 10 1.36 -6.14 5.20
N GLY A 11 1.30 -5.05 4.43
CA GLY A 11 1.26 -5.05 2.97
C GLY A 11 2.54 -5.58 2.30
N MET A 12 3.65 -5.70 3.03
CA MET A 12 4.86 -6.33 2.48
C MET A 12 4.65 -7.82 2.16
N THR A 13 3.71 -8.48 2.83
CA THR A 13 3.33 -9.86 2.49
C THR A 13 2.73 -9.95 1.09
N VAL A 14 1.88 -8.99 0.73
CA VAL A 14 1.30 -8.85 -0.61
C VAL A 14 2.37 -8.47 -1.62
N ALA A 15 3.22 -7.49 -1.30
CA ALA A 15 4.31 -7.07 -2.20
C ALA A 15 5.24 -8.24 -2.55
N LYS A 16 5.58 -9.07 -1.55
CA LYS A 16 6.42 -10.26 -1.75
C LYS A 16 5.74 -11.34 -2.60
N ALA A 17 4.44 -11.54 -2.43
CA ALA A 17 3.68 -12.46 -3.27
C ALA A 17 3.62 -11.97 -4.74
N VAL A 18 3.43 -10.67 -4.95
CA VAL A 18 3.43 -10.05 -6.29
C VAL A 18 4.80 -10.18 -6.93
N GLU A 19 5.88 -9.96 -6.19
CA GLU A 19 7.26 -10.12 -6.70
C GLU A 19 7.53 -11.54 -7.19
N GLN A 20 7.04 -12.55 -6.47
CA GLN A 20 7.20 -13.95 -6.82
C GLN A 20 6.39 -14.36 -8.06
N LEU A 21 5.17 -13.84 -8.21
CA LEU A 21 4.29 -14.16 -9.34
C LEU A 21 4.62 -13.38 -10.60
N LEU A 22 5.16 -12.17 -10.45
CA LEU A 22 5.38 -11.21 -11.53
C LEU A 22 6.81 -10.64 -11.50
N PRO A 23 7.86 -11.48 -11.56
CA PRO A 23 9.25 -11.06 -11.41
C PRO A 23 9.73 -10.10 -12.51
N GLN A 24 9.04 -10.06 -13.65
CA GLN A 24 9.33 -9.14 -14.76
C GLN A 24 8.96 -7.68 -14.46
N TYR A 25 8.17 -7.42 -13.43
CA TYR A 25 7.75 -6.07 -13.05
C TYR A 25 8.50 -5.57 -11.83
N ARG A 26 9.15 -4.40 -11.95
CA ARG A 26 9.66 -3.68 -10.78
C ARG A 26 8.52 -3.23 -9.87
N ILE A 27 8.62 -3.51 -8.58
CA ILE A 27 7.66 -3.11 -7.56
C ILE A 27 8.18 -1.88 -6.81
N ALA A 28 7.32 -0.88 -6.64
CA ALA A 28 7.53 0.22 -5.70
C ALA A 28 6.50 0.11 -4.58
N TYR A 29 6.96 -0.09 -3.36
CA TYR A 29 6.11 -0.16 -2.17
C TYR A 29 6.15 1.17 -1.42
N PHE A 30 4.98 1.75 -1.17
CA PHE A 30 4.80 2.96 -0.39
C PHE A 30 4.02 2.63 0.88
N GLY A 31 4.72 2.63 2.01
CA GLY A 31 4.11 2.46 3.33
C GLY A 31 3.73 3.79 3.95
N ASP A 32 2.44 4.07 4.12
CA ASP A 32 1.93 5.24 4.84
C ASP A 32 1.93 5.01 6.36
N LEU A 33 3.14 4.85 6.90
CA LEU A 33 3.37 4.60 8.33
C LEU A 33 2.87 5.75 9.23
N ALA A 34 2.79 6.96 8.68
CA ALA A 34 2.37 8.16 9.41
C ALA A 34 0.87 8.19 9.72
N ARG A 35 0.06 7.41 9.00
CA ARG A 35 -1.41 7.40 9.13
C ARG A 35 -1.97 6.05 9.60
N THR A 36 -1.10 5.13 10.03
CA THR A 36 -1.45 3.84 10.65
C THR A 36 -2.18 4.01 12.00
N PRO A 37 -3.15 3.15 12.35
CA PRO A 37 -3.85 2.17 11.52
C PRO A 37 -5.05 2.79 10.78
N TYR A 38 -5.34 2.29 9.58
CA TYR A 38 -6.54 2.70 8.83
C TYR A 38 -7.83 2.10 9.39
N GLY A 39 -7.75 0.99 10.12
CA GLY A 39 -8.93 0.29 10.66
C GLY A 39 -9.79 1.13 11.61
N SER A 40 -9.23 2.19 12.21
CA SER A 40 -9.98 3.11 13.08
C SER A 40 -10.50 4.37 12.35
N LYS A 41 -10.27 4.48 11.04
CA LYS A 41 -10.61 5.68 10.26
C LYS A 41 -11.88 5.46 9.44
N SER A 42 -12.59 6.56 9.17
CA SER A 42 -13.80 6.50 8.35
C SER A 42 -13.47 6.18 6.88
N PRO A 43 -14.40 5.56 6.13
CA PRO A 43 -14.21 5.27 4.71
C PRO A 43 -13.85 6.52 3.90
N GLU A 44 -14.45 7.67 4.21
CA GLU A 44 -14.21 8.95 3.53
C GLU A 44 -12.77 9.42 3.74
N THR A 45 -12.24 9.21 4.96
CA THR A 45 -10.86 9.55 5.30
C THR A 45 -9.87 8.68 4.54
N ILE A 46 -10.15 7.37 4.42
CA ILE A 46 -9.31 6.43 3.68
C ILE A 46 -9.30 6.76 2.18
N ILE A 47 -10.46 7.10 1.60
CA ILE A 47 -10.58 7.53 0.20
C ILE A 47 -9.78 8.82 -0.05
N ALA A 48 -9.83 9.78 0.88
CA ALA A 48 -9.07 11.01 0.77
C ALA A 48 -7.55 10.76 0.79
N TYR A 49 -7.06 9.87 1.66
CA TYR A 49 -5.64 9.49 1.69
C TYR A 49 -5.19 8.80 0.41
N ALA A 50 -6.01 7.88 -0.13
CA ALA A 50 -5.71 7.20 -1.39
C ALA A 50 -5.54 8.20 -2.54
N ARG A 51 -6.39 9.24 -2.60
CA ARG A 51 -6.30 10.29 -3.62
C ARG A 51 -5.11 11.24 -3.46
N GLN A 52 -4.62 11.45 -2.24
CA GLN A 52 -3.46 12.32 -1.98
C GLN A 52 -2.11 11.65 -2.28
N ASN A 53 -2.08 10.33 -2.31
CA ASN A 53 -0.84 9.54 -2.50
C ASN A 53 -0.68 9.04 -3.95
N THR A 54 -1.43 9.61 -4.91
CA THR A 54 -1.31 9.39 -6.37
C THR A 54 -0.56 10.57 -6.98
#